data_AF-A0A6N6MEI9-F1
#
_entry.id   AF-A0A6N6MEI9-F1
#
_cell.length_a   1.000
_cell.length_b   1.000
_cell.length_c   1.000
_cell.angle_alpha   90.00
_cell.angle_beta   90.00
_cell.angle_gamma   90.00
#
_symmetry.space_group_name_H-M   'P 1'
#
loop_
_entity.id
_entity.type
_entity.pdbx_description
1 polymer ?
#
loop_
_entity_poly.entity_id
_entity_poly.type
_entity_poly.pdbx_seq_one_letter_code
_entity_poly.pdbx_strand_id
1 'polypeptide(L)' 'MLCVEACMLFIKFMIADSPFAKKYCRLCAEVCEWCAQQCQQHDHEHCQACAAACTKCAQECRVHMV' A
#
# COMPACT_ATOMS: atom_id res chain seq x y z
N MET A 1 11.32 -1.41 -1.67
CA MET A 1 10.77 -1.50 -3.04
C MET A 1 9.58 -2.46 -3.17
N LEU A 2 9.37 -3.42 -2.25
CA LEU A 2 8.25 -4.40 -2.33
C LEU A 2 6.83 -3.80 -2.25
N CYS A 3 6.66 -2.56 -1.74
CA CYS A 3 5.35 -1.92 -1.66
C CYS A 3 4.71 -1.69 -3.03
N VAL A 4 5.51 -1.41 -4.07
CA VAL A 4 5.01 -1.21 -5.43
C VAL A 4 4.41 -2.50 -5.97
N GLU A 5 5.07 -3.63 -5.78
CA GLU A 5 4.56 -4.94 -6.22
C GLU A 5 3.25 -5.32 -5.51
N ALA A 6 3.16 -5.06 -4.20
CA ALA A 6 1.92 -5.28 -3.44
C ALA A 6 0.78 -4.40 -3.97
N CYS A 7 1.02 -3.11 -4.22
CA CYS A 7 0.03 -2.19 -4.78
C CYS A 7 -0.41 -2.63 -6.18
N MET A 8 0.54 -2.96 -7.05
CA MET A 8 0.26 -3.39 -8.42
C MET A 8 -0.50 -4.70 -8.47
N LEU A 9 -0.18 -5.65 -7.58
CA LEU A 9 -0.95 -6.88 -7.49
C LEU A 9 -2.35 -6.62 -6.97
N PHE A 10 -2.52 -5.78 -5.94
CA PHE A 10 -3.85 -5.38 -5.47
C PHE A 10 -4.71 -4.77 -6.59
N ILE A 11 -4.14 -3.87 -7.39
CA ILE A 11 -4.83 -3.28 -8.56
C ILE A 11 -5.32 -4.37 -9.51
N LYS A 12 -4.51 -5.39 -9.80
CA LYS A 12 -4.93 -6.52 -10.64
C LYS A 12 -6.11 -7.29 -10.03
N PHE A 13 -6.13 -7.50 -8.71
CA PHE A 13 -7.26 -8.14 -8.03
C PHE A 13 -8.54 -7.28 -8.09
N MET A 14 -8.42 -5.96 -7.95
CA MET A 14 -9.56 -5.04 -8.08
C MET A 14 -10.12 -5.03 -9.51
N ILE A 15 -9.26 -4.90 -10.52
CA ILE A 15 -9.68 -4.87 -11.94
C ILE A 15 -10.35 -6.18 -12.34
N ALA A 16 -9.87 -7.32 -11.81
CA ALA A 16 -10.43 -8.63 -12.10
C ALA A 16 -11.70 -8.97 -11.29
N ASP A 17 -12.22 -8.05 -10.48
CA ASP A 17 -13.33 -8.28 -9.53
C ASP A 17 -13.14 -9.57 -8.72
N SER A 18 -11.91 -9.77 -8.22
CA SER A 18 -11.54 -11.00 -7.55
C SER A 18 -12.26 -11.14 -6.20
N PRO A 19 -12.78 -12.33 -5.84
CA PRO A 19 -13.33 -12.57 -4.50
C PRO A 19 -12.29 -12.41 -3.38
N PHE A 20 -11.01 -12.34 -3.73
CA PHE A 20 -9.90 -12.13 -2.79
C PHE A 20 -9.45 -10.67 -2.68
N ALA A 21 -10.06 -9.73 -3.43
CA ALA A 21 -9.67 -8.33 -3.45
C ALA A 21 -9.66 -7.73 -2.03
N LYS A 22 -10.72 -7.92 -1.24
CA LYS A 22 -10.78 -7.50 0.19
C LYS A 22 -9.64 -8.03 1.03
N LYS A 23 -9.33 -9.33 0.89
CA LYS A 23 -8.26 -9.97 1.67
C LYS A 23 -6.90 -9.42 1.27
N TYR A 24 -6.69 -9.23 -0.03
CA TYR A 24 -5.44 -8.69 -0.55
C TYR A 24 -5.28 -7.20 -0.21
N CYS A 25 -6.37 -6.43 -0.21
CA CYS A 25 -6.40 -5.02 0.20
C CYS A 25 -5.83 -4.82 1.62
N ARG A 26 -6.19 -5.69 2.57
CA ARG A 26 -5.63 -5.68 3.94
C ARG A 26 -4.12 -5.92 3.95
N LEU A 27 -3.65 -6.90 3.19
CA LEU A 27 -2.21 -7.17 3.06
C LEU A 27 -1.47 -5.99 2.42
N CYS A 28 -2.06 -5.36 1.40
CA CYS A 28 -1.50 -4.16 0.78
C CYS A 28 -1.35 -3.03 1.81
N ALA A 29 -2.36 -2.83 2.67
CA ALA A 29 -2.29 -1.85 3.76
C ALA A 29 -1.14 -2.13 4.74
N GLU A 30 -0.97 -3.39 5.16
CA GLU A 30 0.12 -3.80 6.07
C GLU A 30 1.50 -3.56 5.44
N VAL A 31 1.68 -3.92 4.16
CA VAL A 31 2.94 -3.70 3.44
C VAL A 31 3.23 -2.21 3.28
N CYS A 32 2.23 -1.41 2.93
CA CYS A 32 2.37 0.04 2.80
C CYS A 32 2.69 0.71 4.13
N GLU A 33 2.01 0.33 5.22
CA GLU A 33 2.29 0.88 6.55
C GLU A 33 3.73 0.56 7.01
N TRP A 34 4.17 -0.68 6.82
CA TRP A 34 5.56 -1.04 7.09
C TRP A 34 6.53 -0.23 6.23
N CYS A 35 6.26 -0.09 4.93
CA CYS A 35 7.08 0.71 4.03
C CYS A 35 7.16 2.18 4.45
N ALA A 36 6.04 2.77 4.87
CA ALA A 36 6.01 4.14 5.38
C ALA A 36 6.89 4.30 6.62
N GLN A 37 6.79 3.37 7.57
CA GLN A 37 7.58 3.38 8.79
C GLN A 37 9.09 3.23 8.56
N GLN A 38 9.51 2.50 7.52
CA GLN A 38 10.92 2.43 7.16
C GLN A 38 11.37 3.69 6.41
N CYS A 39 10.62 4.11 5.39
CA CYS A 39 10.99 5.25 4.56
C CYS A 39 11.05 6.57 5.36
N GLN A 40 10.15 6.79 6.32
CA GLN A 40 10.14 8.02 7.12
C GLN A 40 11.41 8.22 7.97
N GLN A 41 12.20 7.17 8.22
CA GLN A 41 13.45 7.24 8.99
C GLN A 41 14.61 7.88 8.21
N HIS A 42 14.42 8.14 6.91
CA HIS A 42 15.46 8.67 6.04
C HIS A 42 15.14 10.09 5.59
N ASP A 43 16.09 11.01 5.76
CA ASP A 43 15.95 12.43 5.40
C ASP A 43 16.29 12.68 3.92
N HIS A 44 15.66 11.92 3.03
CA HIS A 44 15.75 12.10 1.59
C HIS A 44 14.36 12.38 1.03
N GLU A 45 14.25 13.32 0.09
CA GLU A 45 12.97 13.73 -0.51
C GLU A 45 12.17 12.55 -1.03
N HIS A 46 12.82 11.61 -1.74
CA HIS A 46 12.15 10.43 -2.27
C HIS A 46 11.60 9.51 -1.17
N CYS A 47 12.28 9.41 -0.02
CA CYS A 47 11.86 8.60 1.11
C CYS A 47 10.64 9.22 1.79
N GLN A 48 10.65 10.54 1.98
CA GLN A 48 9.51 11.27 2.55
C GLN A 48 8.28 11.19 1.65
N ALA A 49 8.45 11.35 0.33
CA ALA A 49 7.38 11.18 -0.65
C ALA A 49 6.81 9.74 -0.65
N CYS A 50 7.70 8.73 -0.59
CA CYS A 50 7.30 7.32 -0.50
C CYS A 50 6.49 7.05 0.78
N ALA A 51 6.94 7.57 1.93
CA ALA A 51 6.25 7.39 3.20
C ALA A 51 4.85 8.02 3.18
N ALA A 52 4.72 9.26 2.68
CA ALA A 52 3.43 9.91 2.54
C ALA A 52 2.46 9.14 1.62
N ALA A 53 2.94 8.69 0.46
CA ALA A 53 2.14 7.91 -0.48
C ALA A 53 1.69 6.56 0.12
N CYS A 54 2.59 5.86 0.81
CA CYS A 54 2.28 4.58 1.44
C CYS A 54 1.29 4.74 2.61
N THR A 55 1.43 5.77 3.45
CA THR A 55 0.46 6.08 4.51
C THR A 55 -0.93 6.32 3.93
N LYS A 56 -1.03 7.11 2.85
CA LYS A 56 -2.30 7.33 2.16
C LYS A 56 -2.87 6.01 1.62
N CYS A 57 -2.07 5.21 0.93
CA CYS A 57 -2.52 3.92 0.39
C CYS A 57 -3.05 2.99 1.49
N ALA A 58 -2.34 2.88 2.62
CA ALA A 58 -2.77 2.06 3.75
C ALA A 58 -4.10 2.54 4.36
N GLN A 59 -4.30 3.85 4.48
CA GLN A 59 -5.56 4.44 4.95
C GLN A 59 -6.72 4.12 4.00
N GLU A 60 -6.53 4.37 2.70
CA GLU A 60 -7.55 4.06 1.69
C GLU A 60 -7.91 2.58 1.69
N CYS A 61 -6.93 1.67 1.79
CA CYS A 61 -7.18 0.23 1.87
C CYS A 61 -7.96 -0.19 3.13
N ARG A 62 -7.82 0.55 4.25
CA ARG A 62 -8.56 0.27 5.49
C ARG A 62 -9.97 0.85 5.48
N VAL A 63 -10.17 2.01 4.84
CA VAL A 63 -11.47 2.68 4.74
C VAL A 63 -12.33 2.03 3.65
N HIS A 64 -11.76 1.83 2.47
CA HIS A 64 -12.41 1.26 1.31
C HIS A 64 -12.05 -0.21 1.20
N MET A 65 -12.65 -1.03 2.06
CA MET A 65 -12.63 -2.49 1.90
C MET A 65 -13.56 -2.89 0.74
N VAL A 66 -13.19 -2.50 -0.48
CA VAL A 66 -13.76 -2.98 -1.75
C VAL A 66 -13.67 -4.49 -1.85
#